data_AF-A0A958KIJ1-F1
#
_entry.id   AF-A0A958KIJ1-F1
#
_cell.length_a   1.000
_cell.length_b   1.000
_cell.length_c   1.000
_cell.angle_alpha   90.00
_cell.angle_beta   90.00
_cell.angle_gamma   90.00
#
_symmetry.space_group_name_H-M   'P 1'
#
loop_
_entity.id
_entity.type
_entity.pdbx_description
1 polymer ?
#
loop_
_entity_poly.entity_id
_entity_poly.type
_entity_poly.pdbx_seq_one_letter_code
_entity_poly.pdbx_strand_id
1 'polypeptide(L)'
;MKNFRLICVLFSVVSFGACSGSSDSGATAELDKAVYDAPNLLFADGIEPGDAAQCEAPNGQCWYVDAQAPSGGNGTYSAPYNSFEKVVGYMDAGNDYHSGLIKGGDYLYVRGTFGAEAGQLHLGRGFQGGTPSNPTVIKSWRGFPRAVFDGGHSRSDLIVVRALSDDLSRGVVIRNVEITRAAGRGIYVDENVEHVVIEGVVAHDGLGDGFSGVGGGVLLSMVSASHDFTVRNSLFFNNRVDPKGGENNIGGLSILSEPEAKNGSIVRVYNNTFRDEHIAVRHKHSGRIKMHASGNLISDSDIGFYVRALDNEIDNNQLVRVGTAFMLVAENQKGDAYANIHDNDVLDSLVLLDTGYDSTGFERRVDFTNNFYSSSRSVDGIIQLGRYGSNEFDTDYWNSAGNTFEFDESNSTFLYVEGSAFSAGEAEGVLGDSNLSAEQVQSGAAISQAEYVSEDDYSEVVEEDFPEEFELPADQSPEEQERFRNFFENWRWRHRG
;
A
#
# COMPACT_ATOMS: atom_id res chain seq x y z
N MET A 1 69.39 -22.20 -37.48
CA MET A 1 68.69 -22.46 -38.76
C MET A 1 67.22 -22.10 -38.58
N LYS A 2 66.74 -21.17 -39.43
CA LYS A 2 65.35 -20.73 -39.69
C LYS A 2 64.58 -20.12 -38.48
N ASN A 3 64.50 -18.78 -38.36
CA ASN A 3 63.56 -17.84 -39.06
C ASN A 3 62.12 -18.02 -38.52
N PHE A 4 61.33 -17.05 -38.04
CA PHE A 4 61.30 -15.59 -38.24
C PHE A 4 60.37 -14.95 -37.18
N ARG A 5 60.42 -13.62 -37.07
CA ARG A 5 59.72 -12.67 -36.17
C ARG A 5 58.19 -12.63 -36.39
N LEU A 6 57.35 -12.19 -35.44
CA LEU A 6 56.86 -10.78 -35.26
C LEU A 6 55.96 -10.72 -33.99
N ILE A 7 56.32 -10.05 -32.88
CA ILE A 7 56.12 -8.62 -32.49
C ILE A 7 54.64 -8.15 -32.43
N CYS A 8 54.08 -8.03 -31.21
CA CYS A 8 53.61 -6.77 -30.56
C CYS A 8 52.93 -7.10 -29.20
N VAL A 9 53.54 -6.83 -28.02
CA VAL A 9 53.49 -5.59 -27.16
C VAL A 9 52.03 -5.25 -26.73
N LEU A 10 51.59 -5.23 -25.46
CA LEU A 10 52.01 -4.44 -24.27
C LEU A 10 51.42 -5.02 -22.96
N PHE A 11 52.23 -5.02 -21.88
CA PHE A 11 51.98 -4.52 -20.49
C PHE A 11 50.55 -4.59 -19.88
N SER A 12 50.29 -5.06 -18.65
CA SER A 12 51.02 -4.88 -17.39
C SER A 12 50.61 -5.89 -16.29
N VAL A 13 51.64 -6.33 -15.56
CA VAL A 13 51.75 -6.58 -14.11
C VAL A 13 50.45 -6.74 -13.31
N VAL A 14 50.20 -7.99 -12.88
CA VAL A 14 49.40 -8.33 -11.70
C VAL A 14 50.37 -8.45 -10.53
N SER A 15 50.20 -7.62 -9.50
CA SER A 15 50.83 -7.81 -8.20
C SER A 15 49.81 -7.57 -7.09
N PHE A 16 49.64 -8.61 -6.28
CA PHE A 16 48.85 -8.69 -5.07
C PHE A 16 49.17 -7.56 -4.09
N GLY A 17 48.13 -6.84 -3.66
CA GLY A 17 48.16 -5.94 -2.52
C GLY A 17 46.99 -6.28 -1.61
N ALA A 18 47.29 -6.57 -0.35
CA ALA A 18 46.34 -6.90 0.69
C ALA A 18 45.33 -5.76 0.93
N CYS A 19 44.04 -6.07 0.92
CA CYS A 19 43.03 -5.20 1.54
C CYS A 19 42.95 -5.52 3.02
N SER A 20 43.51 -4.63 3.83
CA SER A 20 43.20 -4.46 5.24
C SER A 20 41.73 -4.12 5.41
N GLY A 21 41.04 -4.82 6.32
CA GLY A 21 39.68 -4.52 6.71
C GLY A 21 39.57 -3.14 7.36
N SER A 22 38.58 -2.38 6.91
CA SER A 22 37.89 -1.37 7.71
C SER A 22 36.47 -1.85 7.92
N SER A 23 36.13 -2.11 9.18
CA SER A 23 34.77 -2.34 9.65
C SER A 23 33.98 -1.04 9.57
N ASP A 24 33.35 -0.78 8.43
CA ASP A 24 32.25 0.20 8.33
C ASP A 24 30.95 -0.50 8.77
N SER A 25 30.74 -0.55 10.08
CA SER A 25 29.49 -1.05 10.69
C SER A 25 28.59 0.09 11.19
N GLY A 26 28.89 1.34 10.81
CA GLY A 26 28.18 2.54 11.28
C GLY A 26 27.25 3.17 10.24
N ALA A 27 27.62 3.18 8.96
CA ALA A 27 26.87 3.89 7.92
C ALA A 27 25.62 3.15 7.44
N THR A 28 25.56 1.81 7.54
CA THR A 28 24.38 1.04 7.16
C THR A 28 23.28 1.09 8.23
N ALA A 29 23.66 1.20 9.51
CA ALA A 29 22.70 1.22 10.61
C ALA A 29 21.89 2.53 10.73
N GLU A 30 22.45 3.67 10.28
CA GLU A 30 21.71 4.95 10.21
C GLU A 30 20.81 5.04 8.97
N LEU A 31 21.22 4.46 7.84
CA LEU A 31 20.39 4.36 6.64
C LEU A 31 19.21 3.40 6.83
N ASP A 32 19.42 2.24 7.48
CA ASP A 32 18.34 1.30 7.81
C ASP A 32 17.35 1.91 8.82
N LYS A 33 17.76 2.86 9.67
CA LYS A 33 16.86 3.51 10.64
C LYS A 33 15.95 4.57 10.01
N ALA A 34 16.40 5.25 8.96
CA ALA A 34 15.59 6.20 8.19
C ALA A 34 14.49 5.52 7.36
N VAL A 35 14.66 4.24 7.03
CA VAL A 35 13.68 3.44 6.27
C VAL A 35 12.41 3.18 7.09
N TYR A 36 12.48 3.03 8.41
CA TYR A 36 11.31 2.75 9.25
C TYR A 36 10.66 3.98 9.90
N ASP A 37 11.13 5.18 9.58
CA ASP A 37 10.49 6.44 10.02
C ASP A 37 9.24 6.72 9.16
N ALA A 38 8.23 5.87 9.34
CA ALA A 38 6.94 5.99 8.70
C ALA A 38 5.92 6.46 9.74
N PRO A 39 5.26 7.61 9.53
CA PRO A 39 4.44 8.28 10.56
C PRO A 39 3.27 7.44 11.06
N ASN A 40 2.83 6.46 10.26
CA ASN A 40 1.71 5.60 10.60
C ASN A 40 2.11 4.19 11.07
N LEU A 41 3.40 3.83 11.10
CA LEU A 41 3.82 2.48 11.47
C LEU A 41 3.63 2.24 12.98
N LEU A 42 2.90 1.18 13.35
CA LEU A 42 2.53 0.90 14.75
C LEU A 42 3.72 0.86 15.72
N PHE A 43 4.84 0.30 15.26
CA PHE A 43 6.12 0.25 15.98
C PHE A 43 7.21 0.69 15.01
N ALA A 44 7.56 1.97 15.04
CA ALA A 44 8.52 2.59 14.13
C ALA A 44 9.94 2.01 14.29
N ASP A 45 10.33 1.62 15.51
CA ASP A 45 11.59 0.90 15.76
C ASP A 45 11.49 -0.62 15.53
N GLY A 46 10.31 -1.10 15.16
CA GLY A 46 9.99 -2.52 14.98
C GLY A 46 9.94 -3.35 16.26
N ILE A 47 9.98 -2.71 17.43
CA ILE A 47 9.97 -3.40 18.73
C ILE A 47 8.64 -3.12 19.43
N GLU A 48 7.81 -4.15 19.55
CA GLU A 48 6.65 -4.06 20.42
C GLU A 48 7.10 -4.12 21.88
N PRO A 49 6.77 -3.13 22.74
CA PRO A 49 7.27 -3.09 24.10
C PRO A 49 6.70 -4.22 24.96
N GLY A 50 7.53 -4.80 25.81
CA GLY A 50 7.12 -5.75 26.86
C GLY A 50 7.98 -7.00 26.98
N ASP A 51 7.50 -7.95 27.79
CA ASP A 51 8.20 -9.20 28.08
C ASP A 51 7.68 -10.32 27.15
N ALA A 52 8.57 -10.84 26.29
CA ALA A 52 8.26 -11.97 25.41
C ALA A 52 7.88 -13.25 26.18
N ALA A 53 8.25 -13.43 27.45
CA ALA A 53 7.85 -14.61 28.20
C ALA A 53 6.37 -14.59 28.63
N GLN A 54 5.74 -13.41 28.62
CA GLN A 54 4.35 -13.25 29.04
C GLN A 54 3.40 -13.64 27.90
N CYS A 55 2.58 -14.67 28.15
CA CYS A 55 1.54 -15.06 27.21
C CYS A 55 0.37 -14.07 27.23
N GLU A 56 0.09 -13.43 26.09
CA GLU A 56 -1.01 -12.47 25.93
C GLU A 56 -2.34 -13.09 25.45
N ALA A 57 -2.34 -14.37 25.08
CA ALA A 57 -3.54 -15.05 24.62
C ALA A 57 -4.58 -15.13 25.76
N PRO A 58 -5.76 -14.47 25.66
CA PRO A 58 -6.70 -14.39 26.80
C PRO A 58 -7.26 -15.74 27.23
N ASN A 59 -7.56 -16.60 26.25
CA ASN A 59 -8.14 -17.93 26.48
C ASN A 59 -7.41 -19.03 25.66
N GLY A 60 -6.31 -18.68 24.98
CA GLY A 60 -5.55 -19.58 24.11
C GLY A 60 -4.15 -19.89 24.63
N GLN A 61 -3.40 -20.65 23.87
CA GLN A 61 -2.01 -20.98 24.14
C GLN A 61 -1.07 -20.04 23.37
N CYS A 62 0.08 -19.74 23.98
CA CYS A 62 1.17 -19.06 23.29
C CYS A 62 2.21 -20.06 22.80
N TRP A 63 2.56 -19.94 21.53
CA TRP A 63 3.57 -20.73 20.85
C TRP A 63 4.74 -19.84 20.46
N TYR A 64 5.96 -20.36 20.59
CA TYR A 64 7.18 -19.61 20.34
C TYR A 64 8.02 -20.29 19.27
N VAL A 65 8.35 -19.54 18.22
CA VAL A 65 9.25 -19.96 17.14
C VAL A 65 10.39 -18.94 17.05
N ASP A 66 11.63 -19.44 17.02
CA ASP A 66 12.83 -18.64 16.87
C ASP A 66 13.73 -19.29 15.81
N ALA A 67 14.07 -18.55 14.75
CA ALA A 67 14.88 -19.04 13.63
C ALA A 67 16.26 -19.58 14.07
N GLN A 68 16.77 -19.15 15.23
CA GLN A 68 18.06 -19.57 15.77
C GLN A 68 17.94 -20.64 16.86
N ALA A 69 16.74 -21.11 17.17
CA ALA A 69 16.53 -22.17 18.15
C ALA A 69 17.16 -23.50 17.68
N PRO A 70 17.64 -24.33 18.61
CA PRO A 70 18.04 -25.69 18.27
C PRO A 70 16.84 -26.53 17.87
N SER A 71 17.08 -27.55 17.03
CA SER A 71 16.06 -28.53 16.70
C SER A 71 15.53 -29.25 17.95
N GLY A 72 14.22 -29.48 18.01
CA GLY A 72 13.62 -30.29 19.08
C GLY A 72 13.04 -29.50 20.25
N GLY A 73 12.93 -28.17 20.14
CA GLY A 73 12.12 -27.37 21.06
C GLY A 73 10.67 -27.86 21.17
N ASN A 74 9.97 -27.40 22.20
CA ASN A 74 8.59 -27.78 22.51
C ASN A 74 7.59 -26.61 22.34
N GLY A 75 8.04 -25.50 21.76
CA GLY A 75 7.19 -24.34 21.46
C GLY A 75 6.92 -23.42 22.64
N THR A 76 7.63 -23.59 23.77
CA THR A 76 7.59 -22.66 24.90
C THR A 76 8.64 -21.57 24.76
N TYR A 77 8.48 -20.44 25.46
CA TYR A 77 9.47 -19.35 25.44
C TYR A 77 10.90 -19.82 25.75
N SER A 78 11.06 -20.71 26.74
CA SER A 78 12.38 -21.25 27.13
C SER A 78 12.92 -22.33 26.20
N ALA A 79 12.08 -22.92 25.35
CA ALA A 79 12.45 -23.97 24.40
C ALA A 79 11.63 -23.83 23.11
N PRO A 80 11.82 -22.73 22.35
CA PRO A 80 11.02 -22.42 21.17
C PRO A 80 11.25 -23.45 20.06
N TYR A 81 10.28 -23.61 19.18
CA TYR A 81 10.50 -24.34 17.94
C TYR A 81 11.47 -23.55 17.04
N ASN A 82 12.20 -24.24 16.18
CA ASN A 82 13.09 -23.63 15.20
C ASN A 82 12.45 -23.45 13.81
N SER A 83 11.20 -23.86 13.67
CA SER A 83 10.45 -23.85 12.42
C SER A 83 8.94 -23.90 12.69
N PHE A 84 8.12 -23.66 11.67
CA PHE A 84 6.67 -23.49 11.84
C PHE A 84 5.89 -24.81 11.81
N GLU A 85 6.42 -25.88 11.24
CA GLU A 85 5.67 -27.08 10.85
C GLU A 85 4.96 -27.76 12.01
N LYS A 86 5.54 -27.75 13.20
CA LYS A 86 4.91 -28.34 14.40
C LYS A 86 3.74 -27.50 14.91
N VAL A 87 3.82 -26.18 14.80
CA VAL A 87 2.81 -25.27 15.33
C VAL A 87 1.73 -24.95 14.31
N VAL A 88 2.07 -24.50 13.11
CA VAL A 88 1.07 -24.16 12.09
C VAL A 88 0.75 -25.35 11.19
N GLY A 89 1.74 -26.13 10.80
CA GLY A 89 1.57 -27.21 9.83
C GLY A 89 2.41 -27.00 8.57
N TYR A 90 2.25 -27.89 7.59
CA TYR A 90 2.97 -27.82 6.32
C TYR A 90 2.21 -28.51 5.19
N MET A 91 2.51 -28.10 3.95
CA MET A 91 2.12 -28.81 2.74
C MET A 91 3.20 -29.86 2.42
N ASP A 92 2.82 -31.11 2.22
CA ASP A 92 3.75 -32.12 1.73
C ASP A 92 3.91 -32.08 0.20
N ALA A 93 4.80 -32.93 -0.34
CA ALA A 93 5.06 -33.00 -1.77
C ALA A 93 3.86 -33.51 -2.61
N GLY A 94 2.85 -34.10 -1.97
CA GLY A 94 1.60 -34.52 -2.59
C GLY A 94 0.53 -33.42 -2.63
N ASN A 95 0.85 -32.23 -2.12
CA ASN A 95 -0.10 -31.14 -1.83
C ASN A 95 -1.12 -31.48 -0.75
N ASP A 96 -0.82 -32.43 0.14
CA ASP A 96 -1.64 -32.69 1.31
C ASP A 96 -1.18 -31.81 2.48
N TYR A 97 -2.14 -31.16 3.14
CA TYR A 97 -1.87 -30.32 4.30
C TYR A 97 -1.92 -31.10 5.60
N HIS A 98 -0.77 -31.10 6.29
CA HIS A 98 -0.58 -31.66 7.63
C HIS A 98 -0.71 -30.53 8.65
N SER A 99 -1.80 -30.54 9.42
CA SER A 99 -2.08 -29.48 10.41
C SER A 99 -1.16 -29.56 11.61
N GLY A 100 -0.68 -28.40 12.07
CA GLY A 100 0.03 -28.26 13.33
C GLY A 100 -0.88 -28.17 14.56
N LEU A 101 -0.29 -27.75 15.68
CA LEU A 101 -0.93 -27.68 16.99
C LEU A 101 -1.81 -26.45 17.23
N ILE A 102 -1.58 -25.35 16.49
CA ILE A 102 -2.23 -24.06 16.72
C ILE A 102 -3.74 -24.14 16.45
N LYS A 103 -4.52 -23.42 17.28
CA LYS A 103 -5.98 -23.35 17.17
C LYS A 103 -6.47 -21.91 17.29
N GLY A 104 -7.72 -21.69 16.91
CA GLY A 104 -8.42 -20.43 17.12
C GLY A 104 -8.27 -19.86 18.54
N GLY A 105 -7.74 -18.64 18.65
CA GLY A 105 -7.49 -17.94 19.91
C GLY A 105 -6.05 -18.05 20.44
N ASP A 106 -5.22 -18.89 19.82
CA ASP A 106 -3.80 -19.02 20.16
C ASP A 106 -2.97 -17.85 19.59
N TYR A 107 -1.82 -17.61 20.22
CA TYR A 107 -0.85 -16.60 19.78
C TYR A 107 0.44 -17.32 19.37
N LEU A 108 0.95 -17.01 18.18
CA LEU A 108 2.24 -17.45 17.67
C LEU A 108 3.22 -16.27 17.69
N TYR A 109 4.21 -16.35 18.57
CA TYR A 109 5.32 -15.41 18.66
C TYR A 109 6.49 -15.90 17.81
N VAL A 110 6.95 -15.05 16.91
CA VAL A 110 8.02 -15.34 15.95
C VAL A 110 9.24 -14.46 16.23
N ARG A 111 10.45 -15.01 16.12
CA ARG A 111 11.72 -14.28 16.29
C ARG A 111 12.76 -14.69 15.25
N GLY A 112 13.53 -13.71 14.80
CA GLY A 112 14.66 -13.90 13.88
C GLY A 112 14.26 -13.84 12.41
N THR A 113 15.19 -14.20 11.53
CA THR A 113 15.03 -14.16 10.08
C THR A 113 14.82 -15.57 9.52
N PHE A 114 13.69 -15.77 8.85
CA PHE A 114 13.34 -17.01 8.15
C PHE A 114 13.58 -16.80 6.66
N GLY A 115 14.71 -17.31 6.16
CA GLY A 115 15.04 -17.26 4.74
C GLY A 115 14.20 -18.20 3.88
N ALA A 116 14.36 -18.13 2.56
CA ALA A 116 13.56 -18.88 1.59
C ALA A 116 13.49 -20.40 1.86
N GLU A 117 14.56 -21.00 2.38
CA GLU A 117 14.66 -22.42 2.70
C GLU A 117 14.08 -22.80 4.08
N ALA A 118 13.85 -21.82 4.97
CA ALA A 118 13.39 -22.05 6.35
C ALA A 118 11.90 -22.41 6.47
N GLY A 119 11.20 -22.50 5.33
CA GLY A 119 9.79 -22.85 5.26
C GLY A 119 8.86 -21.64 5.19
N GLN A 120 7.64 -21.89 4.73
CA GLN A 120 6.53 -20.93 4.68
C GLN A 120 5.70 -21.10 5.96
N LEU A 121 5.17 -20.00 6.50
CA LEU A 121 4.12 -20.10 7.52
C LEU A 121 2.80 -20.33 6.79
N HIS A 122 2.22 -21.52 6.95
CA HIS A 122 0.96 -21.88 6.30
C HIS A 122 -0.09 -22.24 7.36
N LEU A 123 -1.12 -21.40 7.50
CA LEU A 123 -2.35 -21.72 8.22
C LEU A 123 -3.39 -22.22 7.23
N GLY A 124 -3.60 -23.54 7.17
CA GLY A 124 -4.36 -24.20 6.10
C GLY A 124 -5.73 -24.78 6.48
N ARG A 125 -6.11 -24.79 7.76
CA ARG A 125 -7.41 -25.36 8.23
C ARG A 125 -8.26 -24.31 8.92
N GLY A 126 -9.58 -24.39 8.70
CA GLY A 126 -10.55 -23.45 9.28
C GLY A 126 -10.45 -23.30 10.80
N PHE A 127 -10.28 -24.40 11.55
CA PHE A 127 -10.17 -24.38 13.02
C PHE A 127 -8.90 -23.69 13.55
N GLN A 128 -7.91 -23.46 12.70
CA GLN A 128 -6.69 -22.74 13.06
C GLN A 128 -6.91 -21.22 13.01
N GLY A 129 -7.96 -20.77 12.31
CA GLY A 129 -8.55 -19.46 12.50
C GLY A 129 -9.40 -19.43 13.77
N GLY A 130 -9.36 -18.32 14.49
CA GLY A 130 -10.22 -18.06 15.63
C GLY A 130 -11.56 -17.43 15.27
N THR A 131 -11.99 -16.48 16.09
CA THR A 131 -13.15 -15.62 15.79
C THR A 131 -12.68 -14.17 15.81
N PRO A 132 -13.47 -13.20 15.32
CA PRO A 132 -13.09 -11.79 15.42
C PRO A 132 -12.81 -11.32 16.86
N SER A 133 -13.52 -11.88 17.84
CA SER A 133 -13.35 -11.57 19.26
C SER A 133 -12.28 -12.41 19.98
N ASN A 134 -11.83 -13.50 19.37
CA ASN A 134 -10.80 -14.39 19.89
C ASN A 134 -9.95 -14.94 18.72
N PRO A 135 -9.17 -14.07 18.05
CA PRO A 135 -8.48 -14.44 16.83
C PRO A 135 -7.24 -15.27 17.12
N THR A 136 -6.77 -16.00 16.11
CA THR A 136 -5.39 -16.49 16.09
C THR A 136 -4.47 -15.33 15.74
N VAL A 137 -3.43 -15.09 16.54
CA VAL A 137 -2.52 -13.95 16.35
C VAL A 137 -1.13 -14.46 15.99
N ILE A 138 -0.56 -13.99 14.88
CA ILE A 138 0.84 -14.20 14.49
C ILE A 138 1.56 -12.87 14.68
N LYS A 139 2.60 -12.84 15.53
CA LYS A 139 3.32 -11.60 15.83
C LYS A 139 4.78 -11.82 16.22
N SER A 140 5.57 -10.75 16.19
CA SER A 140 6.93 -10.77 16.74
C SER A 140 6.96 -10.88 18.26
N TRP A 141 8.08 -11.38 18.80
CA TRP A 141 8.33 -11.42 20.24
C TRP A 141 8.41 -9.98 20.81
N ARG A 142 7.76 -9.75 21.95
CA ARG A 142 7.81 -8.44 22.64
C ARG A 142 9.19 -8.15 23.20
N GLY A 143 9.67 -6.92 23.06
CA GLY A 143 11.01 -6.51 23.47
C GLY A 143 12.12 -6.99 22.54
N PHE A 144 11.78 -7.58 21.39
CA PHE A 144 12.73 -7.99 20.36
C PHE A 144 12.44 -7.28 19.04
N PRO A 145 13.45 -7.18 18.15
CA PRO A 145 13.24 -6.73 16.78
C PRO A 145 12.21 -7.58 16.05
N ARG A 146 11.58 -6.96 15.04
CA ARG A 146 10.63 -7.57 14.11
C ARG A 146 11.18 -8.90 13.56
N ALA A 147 10.35 -9.95 13.56
CA ALA A 147 10.64 -11.16 12.83
C ALA A 147 10.58 -10.89 11.33
N VAL A 148 11.56 -11.40 10.60
CA VAL A 148 11.72 -11.17 9.16
C VAL A 148 11.44 -12.46 8.41
N PHE A 149 10.52 -12.39 7.46
CA PHE A 149 10.28 -13.42 6.47
C PHE A 149 10.92 -12.98 5.16
N ASP A 150 11.99 -13.67 4.78
CA ASP A 150 12.84 -13.30 3.64
C ASP A 150 12.70 -14.32 2.52
N GLY A 151 12.06 -13.91 1.43
CA GLY A 151 11.82 -14.77 0.27
C GLY A 151 13.05 -14.95 -0.63
N GLY A 152 14.14 -14.21 -0.41
CA GLY A 152 15.37 -14.30 -1.21
C GLY A 152 15.18 -14.10 -2.73
N HIS A 153 14.07 -13.47 -3.14
CA HIS A 153 13.56 -13.38 -4.51
C HIS A 153 13.32 -14.71 -5.22
N SER A 154 13.31 -15.83 -4.48
CA SER A 154 13.07 -17.18 -5.00
C SER A 154 11.78 -17.80 -4.48
N ARG A 155 11.19 -17.25 -3.41
CA ARG A 155 9.99 -17.78 -2.77
C ARG A 155 8.90 -16.72 -2.63
N SER A 156 7.70 -17.11 -3.02
CA SER A 156 6.46 -16.37 -2.78
C SER A 156 5.69 -16.99 -1.61
N ASP A 157 4.62 -16.31 -1.21
CA ASP A 157 3.68 -16.75 -0.20
C ASP A 157 4.35 -17.00 1.15
N LEU A 158 5.12 -16.06 1.68
CA LEU A 158 5.89 -16.30 2.91
C LEU A 158 4.98 -16.59 4.12
N ILE A 159 3.84 -15.90 4.17
CA ILE A 159 2.73 -16.18 5.08
C ILE A 159 1.48 -16.48 4.25
N VAL A 160 0.88 -17.65 4.47
CA VAL A 160 -0.38 -18.07 3.84
C VAL A 160 -1.44 -18.28 4.91
N VAL A 161 -2.57 -17.60 4.74
CA VAL A 161 -3.79 -17.86 5.48
C VAL A 161 -4.82 -18.41 4.51
N ARG A 162 -5.23 -19.66 4.72
CA ARG A 162 -6.11 -20.42 3.83
C ARG A 162 -7.03 -21.34 4.63
N ALA A 163 -8.16 -21.67 4.04
CA ALA A 163 -8.98 -22.82 4.44
C ALA A 163 -9.05 -23.84 3.30
N LEU A 164 -8.38 -24.99 3.48
CA LEU A 164 -8.30 -26.10 2.49
C LEU A 164 -9.49 -27.08 2.54
N SER A 165 -10.40 -26.94 3.50
CA SER A 165 -11.69 -27.64 3.53
C SER A 165 -12.83 -26.65 3.42
N ASP A 166 -14.06 -27.12 3.23
CA ASP A 166 -15.29 -26.30 3.27
C ASP A 166 -15.49 -25.55 4.62
N ASP A 167 -14.59 -25.76 5.60
CA ASP A 167 -14.57 -25.04 6.87
C ASP A 167 -13.86 -23.68 6.69
N LEU A 168 -14.64 -22.61 6.77
CA LEU A 168 -14.12 -21.24 6.75
C LEU A 168 -13.09 -21.02 7.86
N SER A 169 -11.93 -20.47 7.51
CA SER A 169 -10.99 -19.91 8.49
C SER A 169 -11.46 -18.52 8.86
N ARG A 170 -11.55 -18.22 10.16
CA ARG A 170 -12.06 -16.95 10.66
C ARG A 170 -11.06 -16.32 11.60
N GLY A 171 -11.01 -14.99 11.69
CA GLY A 171 -10.34 -14.30 12.80
C GLY A 171 -8.84 -14.61 12.88
N VAL A 172 -8.07 -14.01 12.00
CA VAL A 172 -6.60 -14.06 12.01
C VAL A 172 -6.04 -12.65 12.09
N VAL A 173 -5.05 -12.43 12.96
CA VAL A 173 -4.30 -11.19 13.04
C VAL A 173 -2.84 -11.48 12.73
N ILE A 174 -2.26 -10.74 11.77
CA ILE A 174 -0.84 -10.73 11.50
C ILE A 174 -0.31 -9.37 11.94
N ARG A 175 0.59 -9.34 12.92
CA ARG A 175 1.04 -8.10 13.57
C ARG A 175 2.55 -8.01 13.68
N ASN A 176 3.09 -6.82 13.43
CA ASN A 176 4.49 -6.50 13.74
C ASN A 176 5.48 -7.51 13.13
N VAL A 177 5.35 -7.83 11.85
CA VAL A 177 6.28 -8.71 11.10
C VAL A 177 6.82 -7.97 9.89
N GLU A 178 7.99 -8.38 9.41
CA GLU A 178 8.60 -7.87 8.19
C GLU A 178 8.59 -8.94 7.10
N ILE A 179 8.22 -8.54 5.89
CA ILE A 179 8.26 -9.33 4.68
C ILE A 179 9.23 -8.65 3.72
N THR A 180 10.26 -9.37 3.29
CA THR A 180 11.24 -8.85 2.35
C THR A 180 11.54 -9.83 1.22
N ARG A 181 11.85 -9.32 0.04
CA ARG A 181 12.35 -10.12 -1.09
C ARG A 181 11.46 -11.30 -1.45
N ALA A 182 10.13 -11.17 -1.34
CA ALA A 182 9.22 -12.18 -1.85
C ALA A 182 9.29 -12.25 -3.39
N ALA A 183 9.17 -13.44 -3.99
CA ALA A 183 9.18 -13.64 -5.44
C ALA A 183 7.80 -13.41 -6.10
N GLY A 184 6.96 -12.59 -5.48
CA GLY A 184 5.54 -12.42 -5.79
C GLY A 184 4.79 -11.96 -4.55
N ARG A 185 3.83 -12.75 -4.04
CA ARG A 185 3.10 -12.43 -2.81
C ARG A 185 3.99 -12.59 -1.57
N GLY A 186 4.02 -11.62 -0.68
CA GLY A 186 4.61 -11.78 0.65
C GLY A 186 3.63 -12.43 1.62
N ILE A 187 2.44 -11.83 1.75
CA ILE A 187 1.31 -12.39 2.50
C ILE A 187 0.20 -12.72 1.52
N TYR A 188 -0.33 -13.93 1.59
CA TYR A 188 -1.48 -14.37 0.82
C TYR A 188 -2.63 -14.79 1.74
N VAL A 189 -3.76 -14.11 1.60
CA VAL A 189 -5.04 -14.46 2.23
C VAL A 189 -5.96 -15.04 1.17
N ASP A 190 -6.33 -16.30 1.35
CA ASP A 190 -7.10 -17.06 0.37
C ASP A 190 -8.61 -16.78 0.43
N GLU A 191 -9.31 -17.21 -0.61
CA GLU A 191 -10.72 -16.94 -0.90
C GLU A 191 -11.75 -17.55 0.08
N ASN A 192 -11.31 -18.43 0.99
CA ASN A 192 -12.16 -19.09 2.00
C ASN A 192 -11.85 -18.61 3.43
N VAL A 193 -11.29 -17.40 3.56
CA VAL A 193 -10.92 -16.80 4.83
C VAL A 193 -11.79 -15.56 5.11
N GLU A 194 -12.33 -15.47 6.32
CA GLU A 194 -13.10 -14.31 6.81
C GLU A 194 -12.36 -13.64 7.98
N HIS A 195 -12.52 -12.33 8.15
CA HIS A 195 -11.97 -11.58 9.29
C HIS A 195 -10.45 -11.69 9.45
N VAL A 196 -9.71 -10.95 8.62
CA VAL A 196 -8.25 -10.84 8.73
C VAL A 196 -7.84 -9.41 9.02
N VAL A 197 -6.93 -9.25 10.00
CA VAL A 197 -6.28 -7.97 10.30
C VAL A 197 -4.80 -8.11 10.04
N ILE A 198 -4.25 -7.22 9.22
CA ILE A 198 -2.82 -7.07 8.98
C ILE A 198 -2.44 -5.71 9.55
N GLU A 199 -1.59 -5.68 10.57
CA GLU A 199 -1.27 -4.42 11.25
C GLU A 199 0.18 -4.29 11.69
N GLY A 200 0.78 -3.11 11.49
CA GLY A 200 2.20 -2.97 11.78
C GLY A 200 3.06 -3.91 10.93
N VAL A 201 2.66 -4.24 9.71
CA VAL A 201 3.50 -5.04 8.82
C VAL A 201 4.41 -4.11 8.02
N VAL A 202 5.65 -4.52 7.82
CA VAL A 202 6.55 -3.89 6.85
C VAL A 202 6.72 -4.85 5.69
N ALA A 203 6.41 -4.43 4.47
CA ALA A 203 6.58 -5.25 3.27
C ALA A 203 7.39 -4.49 2.23
N HIS A 204 8.54 -5.05 1.83
CA HIS A 204 9.44 -4.34 0.93
C HIS A 204 10.32 -5.21 0.06
N ASP A 205 10.92 -4.58 -0.94
CA ASP A 205 11.90 -5.17 -1.85
C ASP A 205 11.40 -6.47 -2.51
N GLY A 206 10.10 -6.62 -2.75
CA GLY A 206 9.58 -7.80 -3.44
C GLY A 206 9.77 -7.74 -4.95
N LEU A 207 9.74 -8.92 -5.58
CA LEU A 207 9.61 -9.04 -7.02
C LEU A 207 8.16 -8.87 -7.45
N GLY A 208 7.96 -7.98 -8.42
CA GLY A 208 6.73 -7.86 -9.19
C GLY A 208 6.35 -9.17 -9.90
N ASP A 209 5.26 -9.83 -9.50
CA ASP A 209 4.61 -10.88 -10.30
C ASP A 209 3.37 -10.32 -11.01
N GLY A 210 3.53 -10.03 -12.29
CA GLY A 210 2.47 -9.59 -13.20
C GLY A 210 1.43 -10.65 -13.53
N PHE A 211 1.57 -11.91 -13.09
CA PHE A 211 0.54 -12.95 -13.23
C PHE A 211 -0.51 -12.86 -12.11
N SER A 212 -0.04 -12.93 -10.85
CA SER A 212 -0.92 -12.87 -9.68
C SER A 212 -1.39 -11.44 -9.38
N GLY A 213 -0.62 -10.44 -9.81
CA GLY A 213 -0.92 -9.04 -9.62
C GLY A 213 -0.51 -8.49 -8.27
N VAL A 214 0.71 -8.80 -7.86
CA VAL A 214 1.28 -8.47 -6.55
C VAL A 214 2.80 -8.36 -6.71
N GLY A 215 3.45 -7.38 -6.09
CA GLY A 215 4.91 -7.22 -6.21
C GLY A 215 5.73 -7.39 -4.95
N GLY A 216 5.26 -8.13 -3.97
CA GLY A 216 6.02 -8.35 -2.74
C GLY A 216 5.21 -8.23 -1.50
N GLY A 217 4.16 -7.41 -1.56
CA GLY A 217 3.35 -7.09 -0.41
C GLY A 217 2.24 -8.09 -0.16
N VAL A 218 1.01 -7.59 -0.05
CA VAL A 218 -0.14 -8.36 0.44
C VAL A 218 -1.10 -8.64 -0.72
N LEU A 219 -1.60 -9.88 -0.81
CA LEU A 219 -2.78 -10.20 -1.61
C LEU A 219 -3.93 -10.67 -0.73
N LEU A 220 -5.06 -9.99 -0.87
CA LEU A 220 -6.35 -10.38 -0.30
C LEU A 220 -7.25 -10.94 -1.41
N SER A 221 -7.55 -12.23 -1.37
CA SER A 221 -8.46 -12.88 -2.32
C SER A 221 -9.87 -13.01 -1.74
N MET A 222 -10.88 -12.62 -2.52
CA MET A 222 -12.29 -12.55 -2.11
C MET A 222 -13.17 -13.17 -3.20
N VAL A 223 -13.74 -14.36 -2.94
CA VAL A 223 -14.52 -15.09 -3.96
C VAL A 223 -15.82 -15.68 -3.41
N SER A 224 -15.80 -16.49 -2.35
CA SER A 224 -16.98 -17.29 -1.98
C SER A 224 -17.50 -17.04 -0.56
N ALA A 225 -16.73 -16.31 0.26
CA ALA A 225 -17.03 -16.06 1.67
C ALA A 225 -17.46 -14.60 1.92
N SER A 226 -17.93 -14.32 3.14
CA SER A 226 -18.21 -12.93 3.57
C SER A 226 -16.92 -12.37 4.15
N HIS A 227 -16.18 -11.63 3.33
CA HIS A 227 -14.85 -11.17 3.70
C HIS A 227 -14.94 -9.85 4.47
N ASP A 228 -14.16 -9.75 5.53
CA ASP A 228 -13.94 -8.52 6.26
C ASP A 228 -12.43 -8.45 6.52
N PHE A 229 -11.74 -7.61 5.77
CA PHE A 229 -10.29 -7.48 5.85
C PHE A 229 -9.92 -6.07 6.27
N THR A 230 -8.91 -5.97 7.14
CA THR A 230 -8.35 -4.69 7.58
C THR A 230 -6.84 -4.72 7.41
N VAL A 231 -6.28 -3.71 6.76
CA VAL A 231 -4.84 -3.46 6.67
C VAL A 231 -4.58 -2.08 7.27
N ARG A 232 -3.78 -2.01 8.35
CA ARG A 232 -3.54 -0.74 9.03
C ARG A 232 -2.17 -0.56 9.62
N ASN A 233 -1.78 0.69 9.87
CA ASN A 233 -0.56 1.04 10.58
C ASN A 233 0.68 0.34 10.01
N SER A 234 0.72 0.10 8.69
CA SER A 234 1.71 -0.74 8.00
C SER A 234 2.49 0.09 6.99
N LEU A 235 3.68 -0.40 6.62
CA LEU A 235 4.60 0.26 5.69
C LEU A 235 4.86 -0.65 4.49
N PHE A 236 4.65 -0.13 3.29
CA PHE A 236 4.91 -0.80 2.01
C PHE A 236 5.88 0.04 1.19
N PHE A 237 6.99 -0.53 0.73
CA PHE A 237 7.88 0.19 -0.17
C PHE A 237 8.71 -0.69 -1.10
N ASN A 238 9.03 -0.16 -2.28
CA ASN A 238 9.91 -0.81 -3.24
C ASN A 238 9.48 -2.25 -3.61
N ASN A 239 8.17 -2.53 -3.65
CA ASN A 239 7.63 -3.84 -4.05
C ASN A 239 7.49 -3.95 -5.57
N ARG A 240 8.53 -3.56 -6.31
CA ARG A 240 8.59 -3.64 -7.78
C ARG A 240 9.99 -3.97 -8.30
N VAL A 241 10.81 -4.67 -7.50
CA VAL A 241 12.16 -5.05 -7.92
C VAL A 241 12.06 -6.02 -9.10
N ASP A 242 12.78 -5.75 -10.20
CA ASP A 242 12.84 -6.61 -11.41
C ASP A 242 11.45 -7.17 -11.83
N PRO A 243 10.49 -6.29 -12.18
CA PRO A 243 9.12 -6.71 -12.40
C PRO A 243 9.03 -7.69 -13.58
N LYS A 244 8.36 -8.83 -13.37
CA LYS A 244 8.13 -9.86 -14.40
C LYS A 244 6.66 -9.91 -14.74
N GLY A 245 6.33 -9.95 -16.04
CA GLY A 245 4.95 -10.00 -16.53
C GLY A 245 4.36 -8.61 -16.77
N GLY A 246 3.03 -8.48 -16.78
CA GLY A 246 2.36 -7.19 -16.96
C GLY A 246 2.58 -6.29 -15.74
N GLU A 247 3.15 -5.11 -15.94
CA GLU A 247 3.48 -4.17 -14.86
C GLU A 247 2.23 -3.61 -14.18
N ASN A 248 1.15 -3.40 -14.94
CA ASN A 248 -0.19 -2.95 -14.47
C ASN A 248 -0.83 -3.85 -13.39
N ASN A 249 -0.21 -4.99 -13.12
CA ASN A 249 -0.66 -5.96 -12.15
C ASN A 249 0.04 -5.77 -10.79
N ILE A 250 1.14 -5.02 -10.68
CA ILE A 250 1.95 -4.96 -9.46
C ILE A 250 1.43 -3.92 -8.47
N GLY A 251 0.99 -4.37 -7.30
CA GLY A 251 0.65 -3.49 -6.18
C GLY A 251 1.34 -3.87 -4.87
N GLY A 252 1.53 -2.86 -4.00
CA GLY A 252 1.99 -3.05 -2.62
C GLY A 252 0.92 -3.73 -1.76
N LEU A 253 -0.32 -3.22 -1.82
CA LEU A 253 -1.52 -3.91 -1.38
C LEU A 253 -2.40 -4.25 -2.57
N SER A 254 -2.62 -5.53 -2.82
CA SER A 254 -3.49 -6.03 -3.88
C SER A 254 -4.74 -6.70 -3.33
N ILE A 255 -5.88 -6.39 -3.95
CA ILE A 255 -7.20 -6.92 -3.62
C ILE A 255 -7.75 -7.58 -4.88
N LEU A 256 -7.96 -8.88 -4.79
CA LEU A 256 -8.58 -9.69 -5.84
C LEU A 256 -10.01 -10.01 -5.41
N SER A 257 -10.99 -9.37 -6.03
CA SER A 257 -12.40 -9.64 -5.78
C SER A 257 -13.06 -10.22 -7.02
N GLU A 258 -13.42 -11.50 -6.96
CA GLU A 258 -14.12 -12.14 -8.06
C GLU A 258 -15.62 -11.78 -8.05
N PRO A 259 -16.31 -11.89 -9.20
CA PRO A 259 -17.71 -11.53 -9.28
C PRO A 259 -18.65 -12.35 -8.38
N GLU A 260 -18.21 -13.53 -7.97
CA GLU A 260 -18.92 -14.41 -7.05
C GLU A 260 -18.80 -13.96 -5.57
N ALA A 261 -17.94 -12.97 -5.27
CA ALA A 261 -17.73 -12.43 -3.93
C ALA A 261 -19.08 -12.07 -3.28
N LYS A 262 -19.28 -12.53 -2.04
CA LYS A 262 -20.54 -12.28 -1.33
C LYS A 262 -20.73 -10.78 -1.11
N ASN A 263 -21.94 -10.33 -1.44
CA ASN A 263 -22.36 -8.95 -1.23
C ASN A 263 -22.18 -8.55 0.24
N GLY A 264 -21.65 -7.35 0.47
CA GLY A 264 -21.34 -6.82 1.80
C GLY A 264 -19.94 -7.16 2.30
N SER A 265 -19.13 -7.89 1.53
CA SER A 265 -17.71 -8.05 1.84
C SER A 265 -17.00 -6.69 1.79
N ILE A 266 -16.04 -6.48 2.70
CA ILE A 266 -15.38 -5.19 2.87
C ILE A 266 -13.86 -5.34 3.04
N VAL A 267 -13.12 -4.42 2.44
CA VAL A 267 -11.69 -4.21 2.71
C VAL A 267 -11.50 -2.80 3.26
N ARG A 268 -10.74 -2.72 4.35
CA ARG A 268 -10.43 -1.50 5.08
C ARG A 268 -8.93 -1.24 5.06
N VAL A 269 -8.51 -0.07 4.59
CA VAL A 269 -7.10 0.29 4.41
C VAL A 269 -6.85 1.60 5.14
N TYR A 270 -6.29 1.55 6.35
CA TYR A 270 -6.18 2.73 7.22
C TYR A 270 -4.79 3.04 7.71
N ASN A 271 -4.41 4.31 7.72
CA ASN A 271 -3.17 4.75 8.35
C ASN A 271 -2.00 3.88 7.90
N ASN A 272 -1.84 3.66 6.60
CA ASN A 272 -0.66 2.98 6.08
C ASN A 272 0.27 4.02 5.46
N THR A 273 1.52 3.64 5.26
CA THR A 273 2.49 4.38 4.47
C THR A 273 2.87 3.53 3.27
N PHE A 274 2.71 4.08 2.07
CA PHE A 274 3.16 3.48 0.82
C PHE A 274 4.18 4.43 0.17
N ARG A 275 5.34 3.93 -0.23
CA ARG A 275 6.32 4.76 -0.96
C ARG A 275 7.04 3.95 -2.03
N ASP A 276 7.44 4.59 -3.12
CA ASP A 276 8.18 3.94 -4.21
C ASP A 276 7.46 2.71 -4.80
N GLU A 277 6.12 2.70 -4.73
CA GLU A 277 5.30 1.62 -5.24
C GLU A 277 4.97 1.86 -6.72
N HIS A 278 4.79 0.78 -7.49
CA HIS A 278 4.16 0.93 -8.81
C HIS A 278 2.68 1.32 -8.63
N ILE A 279 1.95 0.55 -7.83
CA ILE A 279 0.58 0.87 -7.41
C ILE A 279 0.51 0.67 -5.89
N ALA A 280 0.20 1.71 -5.13
CA ALA A 280 0.13 1.57 -3.67
C ALA A 280 -1.03 0.66 -3.25
N VAL A 281 -2.26 0.99 -3.65
CA VAL A 281 -3.46 0.17 -3.41
C VAL A 281 -4.11 -0.22 -4.73
N ARG A 282 -4.23 -1.53 -4.95
CA ARG A 282 -4.67 -2.08 -6.23
C ARG A 282 -5.87 -3.02 -6.11
N HIS A 283 -6.95 -2.72 -6.83
CA HIS A 283 -8.04 -3.65 -7.11
C HIS A 283 -7.84 -4.35 -8.45
N LYS A 284 -7.71 -5.68 -8.42
CA LYS A 284 -7.48 -6.50 -9.63
C LYS A 284 -8.77 -6.75 -10.40
N HIS A 285 -9.81 -7.24 -9.76
CA HIS A 285 -11.11 -7.52 -10.39
C HIS A 285 -12.20 -6.70 -9.68
N SER A 286 -13.42 -6.77 -10.18
CA SER A 286 -14.55 -5.92 -9.82
C SER A 286 -15.69 -6.75 -9.21
N GLY A 287 -15.34 -7.50 -8.17
CA GLY A 287 -16.30 -8.20 -7.33
C GLY A 287 -17.18 -7.25 -6.52
N ARG A 288 -18.26 -7.79 -5.95
CA ARG A 288 -19.26 -7.05 -5.17
C ARG A 288 -18.79 -6.73 -3.75
N ILE A 289 -17.69 -5.98 -3.66
CA ILE A 289 -17.04 -5.62 -2.40
C ILE A 289 -17.09 -4.11 -2.17
N LYS A 290 -17.01 -3.73 -0.91
CA LYS A 290 -16.77 -2.34 -0.48
C LYS A 290 -15.31 -2.14 -0.15
N MET A 291 -14.72 -1.03 -0.57
CA MET A 291 -13.42 -0.60 -0.07
C MET A 291 -13.59 0.69 0.72
N HIS A 292 -12.94 0.78 1.89
CA HIS A 292 -12.77 2.03 2.60
C HIS A 292 -11.28 2.28 2.84
N ALA A 293 -10.74 3.35 2.28
CA ALA A 293 -9.34 3.74 2.41
C ALA A 293 -9.22 5.13 3.02
N SER A 294 -8.62 5.24 4.22
CA SER A 294 -8.53 6.52 4.93
C SER A 294 -7.26 6.72 5.74
N GLY A 295 -6.76 7.95 5.84
CA GLY A 295 -5.58 8.28 6.63
C GLY A 295 -4.25 7.75 6.07
N ASN A 296 -4.20 7.29 4.82
CA ASN A 296 -2.98 6.73 4.24
C ASN A 296 -2.06 7.85 3.73
N LEU A 297 -0.75 7.66 3.91
CA LEU A 297 0.28 8.46 3.25
C LEU A 297 0.83 7.66 2.08
N ILE A 298 0.72 8.19 0.86
CA ILE A 298 1.26 7.60 -0.35
C ILE A 298 2.24 8.57 -0.97
N SER A 299 3.50 8.18 -1.17
CA SER A 299 4.49 9.03 -1.80
C SER A 299 5.27 8.36 -2.92
N ASP A 300 5.79 9.14 -3.86
CA ASP A 300 6.81 8.69 -4.84
C ASP A 300 6.40 7.42 -5.62
N SER A 301 5.10 7.21 -5.80
CA SER A 301 4.52 6.00 -6.38
C SER A 301 3.93 6.32 -7.75
N ASP A 302 3.93 5.35 -8.68
CA ASP A 302 3.41 5.64 -10.03
C ASP A 302 1.88 5.85 -9.98
N ILE A 303 1.17 5.06 -9.16
CA ILE A 303 -0.27 5.19 -8.93
C ILE A 303 -0.57 5.06 -7.42
N GLY A 304 -1.40 5.97 -6.90
CA GLY A 304 -1.90 5.88 -5.52
C GLY A 304 -2.97 4.80 -5.38
N PHE A 305 -4.17 5.10 -5.87
CA PHE A 305 -5.30 4.18 -5.83
C PHE A 305 -5.68 3.72 -7.23
N TYR A 306 -5.58 2.42 -7.48
CA TYR A 306 -6.08 1.79 -8.70
C TYR A 306 -7.34 0.98 -8.36
N VAL A 307 -8.51 1.51 -8.72
CA VAL A 307 -9.78 1.10 -8.13
C VAL A 307 -10.73 0.51 -9.17
N ARG A 308 -11.34 -0.62 -8.81
CA ARG A 308 -12.32 -1.35 -9.65
C ARG A 308 -13.56 -1.83 -8.88
N ALA A 309 -13.62 -1.66 -7.55
CA ALA A 309 -14.75 -2.21 -6.79
C ALA A 309 -16.04 -1.43 -7.02
N LEU A 310 -17.17 -2.06 -6.70
CA LEU A 310 -18.48 -1.47 -6.91
C LEU A 310 -18.77 -0.29 -5.97
N ASP A 311 -18.15 -0.23 -4.79
CA ASP A 311 -18.44 0.80 -3.80
C ASP A 311 -17.15 1.13 -3.06
N ASN A 312 -16.64 2.34 -3.24
CA ASN A 312 -15.36 2.77 -2.69
C ASN A 312 -15.53 4.11 -1.98
N GLU A 313 -15.08 4.15 -0.73
CA GLU A 313 -14.89 5.37 0.06
C GLU A 313 -13.39 5.61 0.18
N ILE A 314 -12.90 6.75 -0.29
CA ILE A 314 -11.48 7.13 -0.24
C ILE A 314 -11.36 8.54 0.32
N ASP A 315 -10.94 8.64 1.58
CA ASP A 315 -10.99 9.91 2.31
C ASP A 315 -9.78 10.20 3.20
N ASN A 316 -9.48 11.47 3.47
CA ASN A 316 -8.44 11.85 4.43
C ASN A 316 -7.06 11.22 4.13
N ASN A 317 -6.73 10.97 2.85
CA ASN A 317 -5.43 10.47 2.45
C ASN A 317 -4.52 11.61 2.01
N GLN A 318 -3.22 11.45 2.24
CA GLN A 318 -2.19 12.34 1.73
C GLN A 318 -1.41 11.64 0.62
N LEU A 319 -1.45 12.17 -0.60
CA LEU A 319 -0.76 11.65 -1.77
C LEU A 319 0.28 12.67 -2.24
N VAL A 320 1.55 12.31 -2.29
CA VAL A 320 2.66 13.24 -2.54
C VAL A 320 3.56 12.72 -3.65
N ARG A 321 3.79 13.50 -4.71
CA ARG A 321 4.64 13.11 -5.84
C ARG A 321 4.22 11.79 -6.49
N VAL A 322 2.91 11.54 -6.59
CA VAL A 322 2.41 10.36 -7.30
C VAL A 322 2.21 10.64 -8.79
N GLY A 323 2.38 9.63 -9.63
CA GLY A 323 2.07 9.75 -11.05
C GLY A 323 0.57 10.01 -11.26
N THR A 324 -0.28 9.07 -10.86
CA THR A 324 -1.74 9.24 -10.86
C THR A 324 -2.28 9.00 -9.45
N ALA A 325 -2.96 10.00 -8.85
CA ALA A 325 -3.51 9.86 -7.51
C ALA A 325 -4.66 8.83 -7.47
N PHE A 326 -5.65 8.99 -8.35
CA PHE A 326 -6.80 8.09 -8.45
C PHE A 326 -6.95 7.58 -9.88
N MET A 327 -6.90 6.26 -10.07
CA MET A 327 -7.14 5.60 -11.35
C MET A 327 -8.35 4.66 -11.22
N LEU A 328 -9.46 5.01 -11.85
CA LEU A 328 -10.71 4.27 -11.80
C LEU A 328 -10.91 3.49 -13.10
N VAL A 329 -10.97 2.16 -13.03
CA VAL A 329 -11.00 1.31 -14.23
C VAL A 329 -12.18 0.36 -14.21
N ALA A 330 -12.88 0.21 -15.34
CA ALA A 330 -14.02 -0.70 -15.49
C ALA A 330 -13.69 -2.02 -16.19
N GLU A 331 -12.52 -2.56 -15.93
CA GLU A 331 -12.17 -3.88 -16.46
C GLU A 331 -12.88 -4.99 -15.67
N ASN A 332 -13.48 -5.95 -16.40
CA ASN A 332 -14.16 -7.13 -15.86
C ASN A 332 -15.37 -6.84 -14.93
N GLN A 333 -15.98 -5.66 -15.03
CA GLN A 333 -17.10 -5.24 -14.17
C GLN A 333 -18.34 -6.15 -14.29
N LYS A 334 -18.99 -6.39 -13.14
CA LYS A 334 -20.30 -7.05 -13.02
C LYS A 334 -21.29 -6.23 -12.18
N GLY A 335 -21.42 -4.95 -12.50
CA GLY A 335 -22.34 -4.02 -11.85
C GLY A 335 -21.84 -2.58 -11.96
N ASP A 336 -22.70 -1.65 -11.56
CA ASP A 336 -22.37 -0.23 -11.50
C ASP A 336 -21.30 0.03 -10.44
N ALA A 337 -20.31 0.84 -10.79
CA ALA A 337 -19.21 1.20 -9.91
C ALA A 337 -19.40 2.61 -9.35
N TYR A 338 -19.23 2.74 -8.03
CA TYR A 338 -19.34 3.97 -7.29
C TYR A 338 -18.00 4.24 -6.60
N ALA A 339 -17.48 5.45 -6.78
CA ALA A 339 -16.29 5.95 -6.10
C ALA A 339 -16.62 7.29 -5.45
N ASN A 340 -16.62 7.32 -4.12
CA ASN A 340 -16.70 8.53 -3.32
C ASN A 340 -15.28 8.87 -2.83
N ILE A 341 -14.74 9.99 -3.30
CA ILE A 341 -13.37 10.42 -3.08
C ILE A 341 -13.42 11.83 -2.52
N HIS A 342 -13.09 12.00 -1.25
CA HIS A 342 -13.21 13.30 -0.60
C HIS A 342 -12.23 13.58 0.51
N ASP A 343 -12.03 14.86 0.82
CA ASP A 343 -11.13 15.30 1.90
C ASP A 343 -9.70 14.73 1.77
N ASN A 344 -9.21 14.53 0.54
CA ASN A 344 -7.82 14.08 0.30
C ASN A 344 -6.91 15.26 -0.06
N ASP A 345 -5.67 15.20 0.41
CA ASP A 345 -4.59 16.13 0.06
C ASP A 345 -3.69 15.49 -1.00
N VAL A 346 -3.68 16.03 -2.22
CA VAL A 346 -2.86 15.56 -3.34
C VAL A 346 -1.85 16.61 -3.74
N LEU A 347 -0.56 16.30 -3.57
CA LEU A 347 0.55 17.25 -3.67
C LEU A 347 1.58 16.79 -4.72
N ASP A 348 2.04 17.72 -5.53
CA ASP A 348 3.06 17.54 -6.59
C ASP A 348 2.84 16.31 -7.48
N SER A 349 1.57 15.96 -7.70
CA SER A 349 1.17 14.78 -8.48
C SER A 349 0.88 15.16 -9.92
N LEU A 350 1.18 14.26 -10.87
CA LEU A 350 0.98 14.55 -12.30
C LEU A 350 -0.52 14.58 -12.62
N VAL A 351 -1.20 13.44 -12.48
CA VAL A 351 -2.63 13.30 -12.76
C VAL A 351 -3.38 13.13 -11.44
N LEU A 352 -4.44 13.93 -11.24
CA LEU A 352 -5.30 13.79 -10.07
C LEU A 352 -6.24 12.60 -10.23
N LEU A 353 -6.96 12.54 -11.35
CA LEU A 353 -7.95 11.50 -11.61
C LEU A 353 -7.87 11.04 -13.06
N ASP A 354 -7.78 9.72 -13.25
CA ASP A 354 -7.94 9.07 -14.55
C ASP A 354 -9.05 8.02 -14.46
N THR A 355 -10.04 8.12 -15.33
CA THR A 355 -11.06 7.08 -15.51
C THR A 355 -10.74 6.33 -16.79
N GLY A 356 -10.14 5.14 -16.64
CA GLY A 356 -9.68 4.32 -17.75
C GLY A 356 -10.79 3.56 -18.47
N TYR A 357 -10.38 2.63 -19.34
CA TYR A 357 -11.22 1.86 -20.28
C TYR A 357 -12.56 1.42 -19.68
N ASP A 358 -13.63 1.66 -20.43
CA ASP A 358 -14.98 1.28 -20.03
C ASP A 358 -15.46 -0.03 -20.67
N SER A 359 -16.03 -0.92 -19.86
CA SER A 359 -16.73 -2.09 -20.37
C SER A 359 -18.18 -1.72 -20.65
N THR A 360 -18.68 -2.01 -21.85
CA THR A 360 -20.04 -1.63 -22.27
C THR A 360 -21.11 -2.19 -21.31
N GLY A 361 -21.92 -1.31 -20.69
CA GLY A 361 -23.21 -1.68 -20.09
C GLY A 361 -23.39 -1.48 -18.58
N PHE A 362 -22.43 -0.87 -17.86
CA PHE A 362 -22.55 -0.53 -16.44
C PHE A 362 -22.32 0.97 -16.20
N GLU A 363 -22.99 1.54 -15.19
CA GLU A 363 -22.81 2.94 -14.82
C GLU A 363 -21.53 3.11 -13.98
N ARG A 364 -20.82 4.22 -14.16
CA ARG A 364 -19.69 4.61 -13.30
C ARG A 364 -19.99 5.96 -12.69
N ARG A 365 -20.23 5.98 -11.37
CA ARG A 365 -20.47 7.20 -10.61
C ARG A 365 -19.25 7.58 -9.81
N VAL A 366 -18.89 8.84 -9.90
CA VAL A 366 -17.76 9.42 -9.17
C VAL A 366 -18.24 10.67 -8.45
N ASP A 367 -18.28 10.58 -7.13
CA ASP A 367 -18.47 11.70 -6.22
C ASP A 367 -17.09 12.16 -5.76
N PHE A 368 -16.59 13.27 -6.30
CA PHE A 368 -15.25 13.79 -6.05
C PHE A 368 -15.35 15.12 -5.31
N THR A 369 -15.30 15.14 -3.98
CA THR A 369 -15.65 16.36 -3.20
C THR A 369 -14.62 16.79 -2.17
N ASN A 370 -14.51 18.07 -1.86
CA ASN A 370 -13.64 18.59 -0.78
C ASN A 370 -12.16 18.17 -0.85
N ASN A 371 -11.62 17.81 -2.01
CA ASN A 371 -10.21 17.45 -2.14
C ASN A 371 -9.35 18.70 -2.36
N PHE A 372 -8.11 18.66 -1.86
CA PHE A 372 -7.09 19.64 -2.17
C PHE A 372 -6.10 19.04 -3.17
N TYR A 373 -5.86 19.73 -4.28
CA TYR A 373 -4.82 19.37 -5.24
C TYR A 373 -3.87 20.55 -5.43
N SER A 374 -2.58 20.31 -5.22
CA SER A 374 -1.53 21.28 -5.50
C SER A 374 -0.41 20.63 -6.30
N SER A 375 -0.02 21.23 -7.44
CA SER A 375 1.08 20.68 -8.24
C SER A 375 1.86 21.76 -8.96
N SER A 376 3.19 21.67 -8.88
CA SER A 376 4.10 22.51 -9.67
C SER A 376 4.40 21.92 -11.05
N ARG A 377 3.93 20.70 -11.30
CA ARG A 377 4.23 19.92 -12.50
C ARG A 377 3.17 20.17 -13.56
N SER A 378 3.62 20.52 -14.76
CA SER A 378 2.73 20.66 -15.92
C SER A 378 2.49 19.31 -16.59
N VAL A 379 1.22 18.95 -16.72
CA VAL A 379 0.75 17.84 -17.57
C VAL A 379 -0.51 18.20 -18.34
N ASP A 380 -0.75 17.48 -19.43
CA ASP A 380 -2.02 17.49 -20.15
C ASP A 380 -3.04 16.60 -19.42
N GLY A 381 -4.15 17.19 -18.97
CA GLY A 381 -5.27 16.49 -18.35
C GLY A 381 -5.00 16.12 -16.89
N ILE A 382 -5.20 17.08 -15.98
CA ILE A 382 -5.16 16.82 -14.53
C ILE A 382 -6.29 15.85 -14.13
N ILE A 383 -7.47 16.02 -14.73
CA ILE A 383 -8.61 15.10 -14.66
C ILE A 383 -8.88 14.57 -16.07
N GLN A 384 -9.00 13.25 -16.19
CA GLN A 384 -9.19 12.55 -17.46
C GLN A 384 -10.39 11.61 -17.38
N LEU A 385 -11.45 11.94 -18.11
CA LEU A 385 -12.70 11.18 -18.11
C LEU A 385 -12.88 10.37 -19.40
N GLY A 386 -13.21 9.09 -19.27
CA GLY A 386 -13.52 8.19 -20.39
C GLY A 386 -12.31 7.75 -21.23
N ARG A 387 -11.09 7.88 -20.70
CA ARG A 387 -9.87 7.61 -21.46
C ARG A 387 -9.82 6.12 -21.86
N TYR A 388 -9.65 5.87 -23.15
CA TYR A 388 -9.50 4.58 -23.83
C TYR A 388 -10.78 3.83 -24.25
N GLY A 389 -12.00 4.36 -24.08
CA GLY A 389 -13.25 3.70 -24.51
C GLY A 389 -13.92 4.32 -25.74
N SER A 390 -14.70 3.53 -26.50
CA SER A 390 -15.61 4.07 -27.55
C SER A 390 -16.89 4.67 -26.99
N ASN A 391 -17.10 4.58 -25.67
CA ASN A 391 -18.28 5.08 -24.98
C ASN A 391 -17.89 6.37 -24.26
N GLU A 392 -18.70 7.41 -24.47
CA GLU A 392 -18.60 8.67 -23.73
C GLU A 392 -18.81 8.40 -22.23
N PHE A 393 -17.98 8.99 -21.38
CA PHE A 393 -18.25 9.03 -19.94
C PHE A 393 -19.48 9.93 -19.73
N ASP A 394 -20.53 9.39 -19.12
CA ASP A 394 -21.73 10.17 -18.83
C ASP A 394 -21.45 11.13 -17.66
N THR A 395 -21.37 12.42 -17.98
CA THR A 395 -21.08 13.48 -17.02
C THR A 395 -22.16 13.61 -15.94
N ASP A 396 -23.37 13.10 -16.14
CA ASP A 396 -24.41 13.10 -15.10
C ASP A 396 -24.04 12.19 -13.91
N TYR A 397 -23.07 11.30 -14.09
CA TYR A 397 -22.51 10.46 -13.04
C TYR A 397 -21.23 11.05 -12.42
N TRP A 398 -20.92 12.31 -12.70
CA TRP A 398 -19.82 13.04 -12.10
C TRP A 398 -20.32 14.18 -11.21
N ASN A 399 -19.81 14.22 -9.99
CA ASN A 399 -20.03 15.31 -9.05
C ASN A 399 -18.68 15.82 -8.55
N SER A 400 -18.43 17.12 -8.70
CA SER A 400 -17.22 17.78 -8.21
C SER A 400 -17.55 19.08 -7.50
N ALA A 401 -17.63 19.02 -6.16
CA ALA A 401 -17.98 20.14 -5.30
C ALA A 401 -16.94 20.31 -4.17
N GLY A 402 -16.67 21.53 -3.71
CA GLY A 402 -15.78 21.75 -2.56
C GLY A 402 -14.28 21.58 -2.83
N ASN A 403 -13.88 21.20 -4.05
CA ASN A 403 -12.48 20.96 -4.36
C ASN A 403 -11.70 22.28 -4.47
N THR A 404 -10.43 22.25 -4.04
CA THR A 404 -9.48 23.36 -4.17
C THR A 404 -8.30 22.92 -5.03
N PHE A 405 -7.93 23.74 -6.02
CA PHE A 405 -6.83 23.44 -6.94
C PHE A 405 -5.80 24.57 -6.96
N GLU A 406 -4.51 24.21 -6.87
CA GLU A 406 -3.38 25.14 -6.92
C GLU A 406 -2.30 24.58 -7.88
N PHE A 407 -2.22 25.07 -9.10
CA PHE A 407 -1.24 24.57 -10.07
C PHE A 407 -0.74 25.65 -11.04
N ASP A 408 0.40 25.39 -11.69
CA ASP A 408 0.93 26.29 -12.73
C ASP A 408 0.09 26.16 -14.02
N GLU A 409 -0.73 27.17 -14.28
CA GLU A 409 -1.66 27.25 -15.41
C GLU A 409 -1.00 27.29 -16.79
N SER A 410 0.29 27.64 -16.86
CA SER A 410 0.89 28.09 -18.12
C SER A 410 0.94 27.02 -19.23
N ASN A 411 0.67 25.74 -18.94
CA ASN A 411 0.74 24.64 -19.92
C ASN A 411 -0.18 23.43 -19.64
N SER A 412 -1.22 23.54 -18.80
CA SER A 412 -2.01 22.37 -18.38
C SER A 412 -3.48 22.43 -18.82
N THR A 413 -3.94 21.40 -19.53
CA THR A 413 -5.37 21.13 -19.70
C THR A 413 -5.92 20.59 -18.39
N PHE A 414 -6.89 21.28 -17.77
CA PHE A 414 -7.43 20.86 -16.48
C PHE A 414 -8.29 19.61 -16.59
N LEU A 415 -9.28 19.62 -17.50
CA LEU A 415 -10.20 18.51 -17.74
C LEU A 415 -10.12 18.05 -19.21
N TYR A 416 -9.90 16.75 -19.39
CA TYR A 416 -9.93 16.06 -20.67
C TYR A 416 -11.05 15.02 -20.69
N VAL A 417 -11.92 15.04 -21.71
CA VAL A 417 -13.01 14.07 -21.88
C VAL A 417 -12.93 13.44 -23.27
N GLU A 418 -12.65 12.14 -23.36
CA GLU A 418 -12.53 11.44 -24.65
C GLU A 418 -13.88 11.33 -25.37
N GLY A 419 -13.87 11.48 -26.71
CA GLY A 419 -15.08 11.41 -27.56
C GLY A 419 -15.83 12.73 -27.71
N SER A 420 -15.62 13.68 -26.81
CA SER A 420 -16.17 15.03 -26.92
C SER A 420 -15.19 15.97 -27.66
N ALA A 421 -15.70 16.99 -28.36
CA ALA A 421 -14.86 18.08 -28.89
C ALA A 421 -14.40 19.06 -27.79
N PHE A 422 -14.40 18.60 -26.52
CA PHE A 422 -14.30 19.44 -25.34
C PHE A 422 -12.93 19.31 -24.68
N SER A 423 -12.16 20.39 -24.73
CA SER A 423 -11.01 20.63 -23.86
C SER A 423 -11.31 21.92 -23.09
N ALA A 424 -11.55 21.84 -21.78
CA ALA A 424 -11.63 23.05 -20.96
C ALA A 424 -10.21 23.58 -20.74
N GLY A 425 -9.87 24.64 -21.47
CA GLY A 425 -8.68 25.44 -21.22
C GLY A 425 -9.00 26.56 -20.24
N GLU A 426 -8.07 26.79 -19.31
CA GLU A 426 -7.98 27.93 -18.39
C GLU A 426 -9.02 27.94 -17.26
N ALA A 427 -8.65 27.33 -16.12
CA ALA A 427 -9.04 27.87 -14.83
C ALA A 427 -8.02 28.98 -14.53
N GLU A 428 -8.46 30.23 -14.31
CA GLU A 428 -7.57 31.34 -13.95
C GLU A 428 -7.09 31.20 -12.50
N GLY A 429 -5.85 31.65 -12.29
CA GLY A 429 -5.11 31.64 -11.04
C GLY A 429 -5.95 32.04 -9.85
N VAL A 430 -5.99 31.12 -8.89
CA VAL A 430 -6.60 31.24 -7.56
C VAL A 430 -8.13 31.12 -7.60
N LEU A 431 -8.66 29.92 -7.40
CA LEU A 431 -10.11 29.71 -7.23
C LEU A 431 -10.40 28.81 -6.03
N GLY A 432 -10.95 29.42 -4.98
CA GLY A 432 -11.65 28.72 -3.91
C GLY A 432 -12.94 28.06 -4.44
N ASP A 433 -13.30 26.95 -3.81
CA ASP A 433 -14.58 26.23 -3.90
C ASP A 433 -15.19 26.16 -5.32
N SER A 434 -14.66 25.29 -6.18
CA SER A 434 -15.25 25.06 -7.49
C SER A 434 -16.44 24.10 -7.38
N ASN A 435 -17.66 24.63 -7.37
CA ASN A 435 -18.88 23.86 -7.66
C ASN A 435 -18.97 23.66 -9.19
N LEU A 436 -18.38 22.59 -9.69
CA LEU A 436 -18.48 22.19 -11.10
C LEU A 436 -19.65 21.21 -11.23
N SER A 437 -20.81 21.66 -11.70
CA SER A 437 -21.92 20.77 -12.05
C SER A 437 -21.74 20.15 -13.44
N ALA A 438 -22.32 18.97 -13.68
CA ALA A 438 -22.30 18.27 -14.97
C ALA A 438 -22.75 19.16 -16.16
N GLU A 439 -23.71 20.07 -15.94
CA GLU A 439 -24.19 21.03 -16.95
C GLU A 439 -23.16 22.12 -17.30
N GLN A 440 -22.31 22.51 -16.35
CA GLN A 440 -21.24 23.51 -16.58
C GLN A 440 -20.07 22.90 -17.36
N VAL A 441 -19.82 21.59 -17.18
CA VAL A 441 -18.84 20.82 -17.94
C VAL A 441 -19.28 20.64 -19.41
N GLN A 442 -20.57 20.50 -19.70
CA GLN A 442 -21.06 20.34 -21.08
C GLN A 442 -21.11 21.63 -21.91
N SER A 443 -21.12 22.82 -21.28
CA SER A 443 -21.43 24.08 -21.95
C SER A 443 -20.22 24.95 -22.35
N GLY A 444 -19.00 24.58 -21.96
CA GLY A 444 -17.78 25.34 -22.33
C GLY A 444 -17.71 26.74 -21.74
N ALA A 445 -18.43 26.97 -20.65
CA ALA A 445 -18.38 28.24 -19.95
C ALA A 445 -17.10 28.31 -19.10
N ALA A 446 -16.19 29.23 -19.46
CA ALA A 446 -15.13 29.67 -18.57
C ALA A 446 -15.76 30.19 -17.26
N ILE A 447 -15.28 29.69 -16.12
CA ILE A 447 -15.79 30.04 -14.80
C ILE A 447 -15.12 31.33 -14.36
N SER A 448 -15.91 32.40 -14.23
CA SER A 448 -15.49 33.63 -13.54
C SER A 448 -16.50 33.92 -12.43
N GLN A 449 -16.17 33.59 -11.18
CA GLN A 449 -16.59 34.31 -9.98
C GLN A 449 -16.06 33.61 -8.71
N ALA A 450 -15.09 34.23 -8.05
CA ALA A 450 -14.80 34.02 -6.64
C ALA A 450 -15.15 35.31 -5.89
N GLU A 451 -16.02 35.21 -4.88
CA GLU A 451 -16.27 36.31 -3.92
C GLU A 451 -15.09 36.38 -2.94
N TYR A 452 -14.53 37.59 -2.81
CA TYR A 452 -13.45 37.92 -1.90
C TYR A 452 -14.00 37.96 -0.46
N VAL A 453 -13.67 36.98 0.37
CA VAL A 453 -13.95 37.04 1.83
C VAL A 453 -12.77 37.74 2.50
N SER A 454 -13.00 38.92 3.05
CA SER A 454 -11.97 39.77 3.68
C SER A 454 -11.48 39.23 5.03
N GLU A 455 -10.19 39.37 5.29
CA GLU A 455 -9.37 38.85 6.41
C GLU A 455 -9.72 39.30 7.86
N ASP A 456 -10.88 39.90 8.14
CA ASP A 456 -11.06 40.70 9.38
C ASP A 456 -11.91 40.10 10.52
N ASP A 457 -12.29 38.82 10.50
CA ASP A 457 -12.96 38.21 11.66
C ASP A 457 -12.40 36.82 11.92
N TYR A 458 -11.74 36.60 13.07
CA TYR A 458 -11.77 35.42 13.95
C TYR A 458 -10.63 35.51 14.97
N SER A 459 -10.93 36.03 16.15
CA SER A 459 -10.01 36.04 17.31
C SER A 459 -10.32 34.89 18.28
N GLU A 460 -9.23 34.28 18.77
CA GLU A 460 -9.08 33.38 19.93
C GLU A 460 -9.61 31.94 19.83
N VAL A 461 -8.71 30.98 19.57
CA VAL A 461 -8.76 29.62 20.16
C VAL A 461 -7.34 29.08 20.46
N VAL A 462 -7.28 28.43 21.62
CA VAL A 462 -6.24 27.77 22.44
C VAL A 462 -5.12 27.02 21.68
N GLU A 463 -3.87 27.25 22.12
CA GLU A 463 -2.67 26.46 21.76
C GLU A 463 -2.68 25.10 22.47
N GLU A 464 -2.66 24.00 21.70
CA GLU A 464 -2.15 22.70 22.16
C GLU A 464 -0.76 22.45 21.54
N ASP A 465 0.15 21.93 22.36
CA ASP A 465 1.58 21.75 22.07
C ASP A 465 1.81 20.71 20.95
N PHE A 466 2.07 21.20 19.73
CA PHE A 466 2.65 20.42 18.63
C PHE A 466 4.16 20.65 18.55
N PRO A 467 4.97 19.67 18.12
CA PRO A 467 6.42 19.85 17.99
C PRO A 467 6.75 21.04 17.10
N GLU A 468 7.51 21.99 17.64
CA GLU A 468 7.78 23.31 17.05
C GLU A 468 8.60 23.24 15.76
N GLU A 469 9.35 22.15 15.51
CA GLU A 469 10.30 22.08 14.40
C GLU A 469 10.14 20.78 13.60
N PHE A 470 9.70 20.93 12.35
CA PHE A 470 9.82 19.93 11.30
C PHE A 470 11.08 20.29 10.49
N GLU A 471 12.15 19.49 10.62
CA GLU A 471 13.38 19.71 9.84
C GLU A 471 13.20 19.19 8.41
N LEU A 472 13.21 20.09 7.44
CA LEU A 472 13.19 19.75 6.01
C LEU A 472 14.57 19.19 5.56
N PRO A 473 14.61 18.30 4.55
CA PRO A 473 15.85 17.86 3.94
C PRO A 473 16.72 19.05 3.48
N ALA A 474 17.99 19.06 3.91
CA ALA A 474 18.92 20.18 3.70
C ALA A 474 19.36 20.38 2.23
N ASP A 475 18.92 19.51 1.32
CA ASP A 475 19.27 19.51 -0.10
C ASP A 475 18.27 20.27 -0.99
N GLN A 476 17.16 20.76 -0.43
CA GLN A 476 16.16 21.56 -1.16
C GLN A 476 16.61 23.01 -1.34
N SER A 477 16.22 23.64 -2.46
CA SER A 477 16.52 25.05 -2.69
C SER A 477 15.81 25.96 -1.65
N PRO A 478 16.34 27.16 -1.35
CA PRO A 478 15.70 28.08 -0.40
C PRO A 478 14.25 28.43 -0.77
N GLU A 479 13.95 28.49 -2.07
CA GLU A 479 12.62 28.80 -2.60
C GLU A 479 11.63 27.64 -2.37
N GLU A 480 12.09 26.39 -2.52
CA GLU A 480 11.33 25.19 -2.16
C GLU A 480 11.10 25.08 -0.65
N GLN A 481 12.12 25.38 0.16
CA GLN A 481 11.98 25.38 1.62
C GLN A 481 10.95 26.42 2.11
N GLU A 482 10.94 27.61 1.51
CA GLU A 482 9.97 28.66 1.86
C GLU A 482 8.55 28.33 1.38
N ARG A 483 8.42 27.70 0.20
CA ARG A 483 7.14 27.14 -0.26
C ARG A 483 6.61 26.05 0.67
N PHE A 484 7.46 25.10 1.08
CA PHE A 484 7.09 24.06 2.03
C PHE A 484 6.69 24.61 3.41
N ARG A 485 7.34 25.68 3.87
CA ARG A 485 7.00 26.36 5.13
C ARG A 485 5.62 27.02 5.05
N ASN A 486 5.37 27.83 4.01
CA ASN A 486 4.08 28.49 3.82
C ASN A 486 2.94 27.46 3.65
N PHE A 487 3.24 26.34 2.98
CA PHE A 487 2.33 25.19 2.87
C PHE A 487 2.00 24.57 4.24
N PHE A 488 3.02 24.29 5.08
CA PHE A 488 2.80 23.71 6.41
C PHE A 488 1.98 24.63 7.31
N GLU A 489 2.17 25.95 7.20
CA GLU A 489 1.36 26.92 7.92
C GLU A 489 -0.11 26.92 7.45
N ASN A 490 -0.35 26.85 6.13
CA ASN A 490 -1.71 26.73 5.58
C ASN A 490 -2.38 25.40 5.94
N TRP A 491 -1.63 24.30 5.92
CA TRP A 491 -2.10 22.98 6.35
C TRP A 491 -2.46 22.97 7.84
N ARG A 492 -1.58 23.52 8.70
CA ARG A 492 -1.84 23.71 10.14
C ARG A 492 -3.09 24.54 10.37
N TRP A 493 -3.30 25.60 9.58
CA TRP A 493 -4.46 26.47 9.70
C TRP A 493 -5.77 25.73 9.39
N ARG A 494 -5.80 24.88 8.36
CA ARG A 494 -7.00 24.09 7.98
C ARG A 494 -7.36 22.99 8.97
N HIS A 495 -6.38 22.41 9.65
CA HIS A 495 -6.56 21.24 10.53
C HIS A 495 -6.63 21.61 12.03
N ARG A 496 -6.53 22.90 12.37
CA ARG A 496 -6.89 23.43 13.69
C ARG A 496 -8.41 23.66 13.76
N GLY A 497 -9.16 22.57 13.80
CA GLY A 497 -10.59 22.54 14.14
C GLY A 497 -10.82 22.29 15.62
#